data_AF-A0A7U6QL48-F1
#
_entry.id   AF-A0A7U6QL48-F1
#
_cell.length_a   1.000
_cell.length_b   1.000
_cell.length_c   1.000
_cell.angle_alpha   90.00
_cell.angle_beta   90.00
_cell.angle_gamma   90.00
#
_symmetry.space_group_name_H-M   'P 1'
#
loop_
_entity.id
_entity.type
_entity.pdbx_description
1 polymer ?
#
loop_
_entity_poly.entity_id
_entity_poly.type
_entity_poly.pdbx_seq_one_letter_code
_entity_poly.pdbx_strand_id
1 'polypeptide(L)'
;MTVGKRIKERRKELKLSVDEVAAKLEKNRATIYRYESDDIENLPITILEPLAKVLETTPAALMGWNEVSNPIKDSKIINDDRNTQLLLSCLNKLNVLGKQKALERIKELTYVPKYCNEYIQPIAAHDDEISAEELQLINEDLENL
;
A
#
# COMPACT_ATOMS: atom_id res chain seq x y z
N MET A 1 -17.46 -10.62 -10.89
CA MET A 1 -17.55 -10.50 -12.36
C MET A 1 -16.24 -10.99 -12.97
N THR A 2 -16.28 -11.84 -14.01
CA THR A 2 -15.06 -12.34 -14.69
C THR A 2 -14.60 -11.37 -15.78
N VAL A 3 -13.36 -11.48 -16.24
CA VAL A 3 -12.80 -10.63 -17.30
C VAL A 3 -13.62 -10.73 -18.58
N GLY A 4 -14.00 -11.95 -19.00
CA GLY A 4 -14.80 -12.16 -20.21
C GLY A 4 -16.18 -11.50 -20.14
N LYS A 5 -16.83 -11.54 -18.97
CA LYS A 5 -18.09 -10.80 -18.73
C LYS A 5 -17.89 -9.29 -18.87
N ARG A 6 -16.83 -8.71 -18.29
CA ARG A 6 -16.52 -7.27 -18.43
C ARG A 6 -16.30 -6.87 -19.89
N ILE A 7 -15.57 -7.67 -20.65
CA ILE A 7 -15.32 -7.46 -22.09
C ILE A 7 -16.66 -7.42 -22.85
N LYS A 8 -17.52 -8.41 -22.61
CA LYS A 8 -18.83 -8.54 -23.27
C LYS A 8 -19.78 -7.39 -22.93
N GLU A 9 -19.84 -7.01 -21.65
CA GLU A 9 -20.64 -5.88 -21.18
C GLU A 9 -20.15 -4.58 -21.81
N ARG A 10 -18.85 -4.30 -21.75
CA ARG A 10 -18.28 -3.08 -22.33
C ARG A 10 -18.51 -2.98 -23.83
N ARG A 11 -18.37 -4.08 -24.57
CA ARG A 11 -18.68 -4.12 -26.01
C ARG A 11 -20.14 -3.75 -26.27
N LYS A 12 -21.08 -4.29 -25.48
CA LYS A 12 -22.51 -4.00 -25.61
C LYS A 12 -22.86 -2.55 -25.26
N GLU A 13 -22.22 -1.97 -24.25
CA GLU A 13 -22.37 -0.55 -23.91
C GLU A 13 -21.99 0.37 -25.07
N LEU A 14 -20.90 0.02 -25.77
CA LEU A 14 -20.44 0.71 -26.98
C LEU A 14 -21.24 0.36 -28.23
N LYS A 15 -22.25 -0.52 -28.12
CA LYS A 15 -23.07 -1.04 -29.23
C LYS A 15 -22.25 -1.66 -30.37
N LEU A 16 -21.06 -2.19 -30.05
CA LEU A 16 -20.21 -2.87 -31.01
C LEU A 16 -20.64 -4.32 -31.18
N SER A 17 -20.67 -4.79 -32.42
CA SER A 17 -20.80 -6.20 -32.76
C SER A 17 -19.47 -6.95 -32.50
N VAL A 18 -19.56 -8.27 -32.38
CA VAL A 18 -18.37 -9.12 -32.23
C VAL A 18 -17.48 -9.03 -33.47
N ASP A 19 -18.10 -8.90 -34.66
CA ASP A 19 -17.40 -8.82 -35.94
C ASP A 19 -16.62 -7.50 -36.06
N GLU A 20 -17.15 -6.38 -35.55
CA GLU A 20 -16.43 -5.10 -35.51
C GLU A 20 -15.22 -5.13 -34.58
N VAL A 21 -15.34 -5.74 -33.39
CA VAL A 21 -14.21 -5.91 -32.47
C VAL A 21 -13.15 -6.83 -33.08
N ALA A 22 -13.59 -7.91 -33.74
CA ALA A 22 -12.70 -8.85 -34.42
C ALA A 22 -11.91 -8.16 -35.55
N ALA A 23 -12.58 -7.36 -36.37
CA ALA A 23 -11.96 -6.59 -37.45
C ALA A 23 -10.93 -5.58 -36.92
N LYS A 24 -11.26 -4.83 -35.85
CA LYS A 24 -10.35 -3.85 -35.24
C LYS A 24 -9.11 -4.48 -34.57
N LEU A 25 -9.20 -5.75 -34.16
CA LEU A 25 -8.10 -6.48 -33.53
C LEU A 25 -7.34 -7.39 -34.51
N GLU A 26 -7.75 -7.44 -35.77
CA GLU A 26 -7.23 -8.37 -36.78
C GLU A 26 -7.27 -9.83 -36.28
N LYS A 27 -8.39 -10.20 -35.65
CA LYS A 27 -8.65 -11.56 -35.14
C LYS A 27 -9.93 -12.13 -35.73
N ASN A 28 -10.09 -13.45 -35.60
CA ASN A 28 -11.32 -14.13 -35.98
C ASN A 28 -12.41 -13.90 -34.92
N ARG A 29 -13.67 -13.77 -35.34
CA ARG A 29 -14.87 -13.74 -34.48
C ARG A 29 -14.86 -14.81 -33.38
N ALA A 30 -14.43 -16.04 -33.70
CA ALA A 30 -14.32 -17.12 -32.72
C ALA A 30 -13.34 -16.80 -31.58
N THR A 31 -12.29 -16.03 -31.86
CA THR A 31 -11.32 -15.58 -30.85
C THR A 31 -11.96 -14.57 -29.89
N ILE A 32 -12.78 -13.65 -30.40
CA ILE A 32 -13.48 -12.67 -29.55
C ILE A 32 -14.53 -13.36 -28.67
N TYR A 33 -15.25 -14.35 -29.20
CA TYR A 33 -16.15 -15.16 -28.36
C TYR A 33 -15.42 -15.88 -27.25
N ARG A 34 -14.21 -16.38 -27.51
CA ARG A 34 -13.37 -16.98 -26.46
C ARG A 34 -12.89 -15.96 -25.44
N TYR A 35 -12.64 -14.70 -25.83
CA TYR A 35 -12.29 -13.63 -24.89
C TYR A 35 -13.47 -13.20 -24.03
N GLU A 36 -14.69 -13.28 -24.57
CA GLU A 36 -15.94 -13.00 -23.87
C GLU A 36 -16.48 -14.19 -23.07
N SER A 37 -15.97 -15.40 -23.32
CA SER A 37 -16.27 -16.60 -22.54
C SER A 37 -15.23 -16.79 -21.44
N ASP A 38 -15.64 -17.41 -20.34
CA ASP A 38 -14.73 -17.76 -19.24
C ASP A 38 -13.83 -18.97 -19.60
N ASP A 39 -13.78 -19.38 -20.88
CA ASP A 39 -13.05 -20.57 -21.35
C ASP A 39 -11.53 -20.38 -21.42
N ILE A 40 -11.05 -19.14 -21.48
CA ILE A 40 -9.62 -18.86 -21.38
C ILE A 40 -9.33 -18.42 -19.95
N GLU A 41 -8.75 -19.30 -19.15
CA GLU A 41 -8.27 -18.95 -17.80
C GLU A 41 -7.31 -17.75 -17.83
N ASN A 42 -6.58 -17.55 -18.94
CA ASN A 42 -5.60 -16.47 -19.11
C ASN A 42 -5.66 -15.81 -20.50
N LEU A 43 -6.23 -14.60 -20.57
CA LEU A 43 -6.15 -13.75 -21.76
C LEU A 43 -4.68 -13.41 -22.07
N PRO A 44 -4.21 -13.56 -23.33
CA PRO A 44 -2.84 -13.19 -23.68
C PRO A 44 -2.55 -11.72 -23.34
N ILE A 45 -1.46 -11.45 -22.63
CA ILE A 45 -1.13 -10.07 -22.22
C ILE A 45 -0.96 -9.13 -23.42
N THR A 46 -0.50 -9.68 -24.56
CA THR A 46 -0.28 -8.96 -25.81
C THR A 46 -1.58 -8.48 -26.46
N ILE A 47 -2.73 -9.11 -26.18
CA ILE A 47 -4.03 -8.69 -26.73
C ILE A 47 -4.80 -7.77 -25.79
N LEU A 48 -4.45 -7.75 -24.50
CA LEU A 48 -5.19 -6.99 -23.48
C LEU A 48 -5.17 -5.48 -23.76
N GLU A 49 -4.02 -4.91 -24.10
CA GLU A 49 -3.90 -3.48 -24.39
C GLU A 49 -4.62 -3.08 -25.70
N PRO A 50 -4.42 -3.78 -26.84
CA PRO A 50 -5.22 -3.53 -28.05
C PRO A 50 -6.73 -3.67 -27.82
N LEU A 51 -7.16 -4.69 -27.09
CA LEU A 51 -8.59 -4.91 -26.78
C LEU A 51 -9.17 -3.78 -25.94
N ALA A 52 -8.43 -3.31 -24.93
CA ALA A 52 -8.84 -2.17 -24.11
C ALA A 52 -9.00 -0.90 -24.93
N LYS A 53 -8.10 -0.65 -25.91
CA LYS A 53 -8.20 0.49 -26.85
C LYS A 53 -9.47 0.40 -27.71
N VAL A 54 -9.77 -0.77 -28.27
CA VAL A 54 -10.98 -0.99 -29.08
C VAL A 54 -12.26 -0.80 -28.26
N LEU A 55 -12.22 -1.16 -26.98
CA LEU A 55 -13.35 -1.06 -26.04
C LEU A 55 -13.37 0.25 -25.24
N GLU A 56 -12.58 1.24 -25.65
CA GLU A 56 -12.50 2.57 -25.02
C GLU A 56 -12.45 2.49 -23.49
N THR A 57 -11.53 1.66 -23.00
CA THR A 57 -11.34 1.36 -21.57
C THR A 57 -9.86 1.10 -21.28
N THR A 58 -9.55 0.67 -20.05
CA THR A 58 -8.19 0.34 -19.63
C THR A 58 -8.03 -1.17 -19.41
N PRO A 59 -6.81 -1.72 -19.59
CA PRO A 59 -6.49 -3.08 -19.16
C PRO A 59 -6.91 -3.35 -17.71
N ALA A 60 -6.65 -2.40 -16.81
CA ALA A 60 -7.02 -2.47 -15.41
C ALA A 60 -8.55 -2.61 -15.21
N ALA A 61 -9.36 -1.85 -15.94
CA ALA A 61 -10.81 -1.98 -15.87
C ALA A 61 -11.32 -3.34 -16.36
N LEU A 62 -10.79 -3.86 -17.48
CA LEU A 62 -11.16 -5.19 -17.98
C LEU A 62 -10.76 -6.30 -17.00
N MET A 63 -9.59 -6.16 -16.37
CA MET A 63 -9.12 -7.08 -15.34
C MET A 63 -9.86 -6.92 -14.01
N GLY A 64 -10.57 -5.81 -13.80
CA GLY A 64 -11.29 -5.50 -12.57
C GLY A 64 -10.44 -4.85 -11.49
N TRP A 65 -9.24 -4.38 -11.83
CA TRP A 65 -8.35 -3.69 -10.91
C TRP A 65 -8.82 -2.26 -10.57
N ASN A 66 -9.77 -1.70 -11.34
CA ASN A 66 -10.40 -0.42 -11.00
C ASN A 66 -11.49 -0.56 -9.91
N GLU A 67 -12.01 -1.77 -9.66
CA GLU A 67 -12.88 -2.04 -8.50
C GLU A 67 -12.09 -2.16 -7.19
N VAL A 68 -10.76 -2.03 -7.25
CA VAL A 68 -9.93 -1.74 -6.08
C VAL A 68 -10.11 -0.26 -5.71
N SER A 69 -11.37 0.17 -5.51
CA SER A 69 -11.71 1.29 -4.64
C SER A 69 -11.53 0.83 -3.20
N ASN A 70 -10.29 0.52 -2.85
CA ASN A 70 -9.76 0.71 -1.52
C ASN A 70 -8.30 1.09 -1.73
N PRO A 71 -7.90 2.34 -1.44
CA PRO A 71 -6.49 2.64 -1.35
C PRO A 71 -5.94 1.72 -0.27
N ILE A 72 -5.10 0.75 -0.64
CA ILE A 72 -4.19 0.09 0.31
C ILE A 72 -4.94 -0.49 1.53
N LYS A 73 -5.77 -1.52 1.34
CA LYS A 73 -6.31 -2.31 2.48
C LYS A 73 -5.75 -3.73 2.60
N ASP A 74 -4.69 -4.05 1.87
CA ASP A 74 -3.95 -5.30 2.00
C ASP A 74 -2.48 -5.10 2.45
N SER A 75 -2.23 -4.03 3.19
CA SER A 75 -1.18 -4.09 4.21
C SER A 75 -1.88 -4.11 5.56
N LYS A 76 -1.67 -5.17 6.33
CA LYS A 76 -1.76 -5.16 7.80
C LYS A 76 -0.82 -4.08 8.38
N ILE A 77 -1.15 -2.82 8.17
CA ILE A 77 -0.64 -1.66 8.90
C ILE A 77 -1.86 -0.74 9.10
N ILE A 78 -2.89 -1.26 9.75
CA ILE A 78 -3.70 -0.39 10.60
C ILE A 78 -2.85 -0.19 11.85
N ASN A 79 -1.82 0.64 11.75
CA ASN A 79 -1.38 1.38 12.91
C ASN A 79 -2.41 2.51 13.03
N ASP A 80 -3.54 2.20 13.67
CA ASP A 80 -4.46 3.21 14.22
C ASP A 80 -3.79 3.87 15.43
N ASP A 81 -2.57 4.35 15.21
CA ASP A 81 -1.79 5.10 16.14
C ASP A 81 -2.13 6.56 15.88
N ARG A 82 -2.82 7.18 16.85
CA ARG A 82 -3.18 8.60 16.80
C ARG A 82 -1.96 9.47 16.49
N ASN A 83 -0.75 9.05 16.88
CA ASN A 83 0.47 9.78 16.58
C ASN A 83 0.82 9.74 15.09
N THR A 84 0.59 8.63 14.41
CA THR A 84 0.75 8.52 12.95
C THR A 84 -0.23 9.43 12.21
N GLN A 85 -1.49 9.46 12.63
CA GLN A 85 -2.50 10.37 12.07
C GLN A 85 -2.13 11.85 12.32
N LEU A 86 -1.69 12.17 13.54
CA LEU A 86 -1.24 13.51 13.91
C LEU A 86 -0.03 13.92 13.07
N LEU A 87 0.97 13.05 12.91
CA LEU A 87 2.17 13.29 12.10
C LEU A 87 1.81 13.60 10.65
N LEU A 88 0.92 12.80 10.05
CA LEU A 88 0.44 13.01 8.69
C LEU A 88 -0.29 14.36 8.56
N SER A 89 -1.15 14.69 9.52
CA SER A 89 -1.88 15.97 9.53
C SER A 89 -0.93 17.16 9.63
N CYS A 90 0.15 17.06 10.40
CA CYS A 90 1.17 18.09 10.53
C CYS A 90 1.96 18.23 9.23
N LEU A 91 2.41 17.12 8.63
CA LEU A 91 3.14 17.14 7.36
C LEU A 91 2.33 17.77 6.22
N ASN A 92 1.01 17.53 6.18
CA ASN A 92 0.13 18.11 5.16
C ASN A 92 0.01 19.64 5.25
N LYS A 93 0.27 20.24 6.41
CA LYS A 93 0.29 21.71 6.60
C LYS A 93 1.60 22.35 6.12
N LEU A 94 2.65 21.57 5.89
CA LEU A 94 3.97 22.07 5.53
C LEU A 94 4.15 22.17 4.01
N ASN A 95 4.91 23.19 3.58
CA ASN A 95 5.40 23.28 2.20
C ASN A 95 6.58 22.30 1.96
N VAL A 96 7.10 22.28 0.73
CA VAL A 96 8.18 21.35 0.33
C VAL A 96 9.41 21.45 1.25
N LEU A 97 9.88 22.67 1.54
CA LEU A 97 11.03 22.89 2.42
C LEU A 97 10.76 22.41 3.85
N GLY A 98 9.56 22.72 4.38
CA GLY A 98 9.15 22.29 5.72
C GLY A 98 9.06 20.77 5.85
N LYS A 99 8.51 20.08 4.83
CA LYS A 99 8.47 18.61 4.78
C LYS A 99 9.88 18.01 4.79
N GLN A 100 10.80 18.56 4.01
CA GLN A 100 12.19 18.10 3.98
C GLN A 100 12.86 18.24 5.34
N LYS A 101 12.70 19.39 6.01
CA LYS A 101 13.26 19.61 7.34
C LYS A 101 12.61 18.74 8.42
N ALA A 102 11.30 18.52 8.36
CA ALA A 102 10.62 17.60 9.26
C ALA A 102 11.17 16.17 9.14
N LEU A 103 11.38 15.69 7.91
CA LEU A 103 11.97 14.37 7.66
C LEU A 103 13.41 14.26 8.18
N GLU A 104 14.22 15.30 7.99
CA GLU A 104 15.58 15.36 8.53
C GLU A 104 15.58 15.17 10.06
N ARG A 105 14.73 15.90 10.78
CA ARG A 105 14.60 15.79 12.23
C ARG A 105 14.09 14.43 12.70
N ILE A 106 13.10 13.87 12.01
CA ILE A 106 12.59 12.53 12.34
C ILE A 106 13.70 11.49 12.14
N LYS A 107 14.50 11.62 11.08
CA LYS A 107 15.64 10.74 10.82
C LYS A 107 16.71 10.87 11.90
N GLU A 108 17.00 12.08 12.38
CA GLU A 108 17.94 12.31 13.49
C GLU A 108 17.52 11.54 14.76
N LEU A 109 16.22 11.44 15.05
CA LEU A 109 15.73 10.65 16.20
C LEU A 109 16.08 9.17 16.12
N THR A 110 16.13 8.60 14.90
CA THR A 110 16.51 7.20 14.69
C THR A 110 17.98 6.90 14.97
N TYR A 111 18.82 7.94 15.11
CA TYR A 111 20.22 7.76 15.48
C TYR A 111 20.45 7.76 16.98
N VAL A 112 19.45 8.16 17.77
CA VAL A 112 19.56 8.18 19.23
C VAL A 112 18.98 6.88 19.77
N PRO A 113 19.81 5.96 20.31
CA PRO A 113 19.34 4.62 20.67
C PRO A 113 18.13 4.64 21.59
N LYS A 114 18.11 5.51 22.61
CA LYS A 114 16.99 5.63 23.57
C LYS A 114 15.60 5.88 22.94
N TYR A 115 15.53 6.33 21.68
CA TYR A 115 14.28 6.56 20.96
C TYR A 115 13.96 5.45 19.93
N CYS A 116 14.73 4.35 19.93
CA CYS A 116 14.57 3.22 19.03
C CYS A 116 14.10 1.97 19.80
N ASN A 117 13.27 1.14 19.15
CA ASN A 117 12.65 -0.03 19.78
C ASN A 117 13.62 -1.14 20.23
N GLU A 118 14.89 -1.09 19.80
CA GLU A 118 15.93 -2.08 20.09
C GLU A 118 16.91 -1.64 21.18
N TYR A 119 16.63 -0.53 21.88
CA TYR A 119 17.51 -0.03 22.92
C TYR A 119 17.40 -0.84 24.21
N ILE A 120 18.42 -1.66 24.46
CA ILE A 120 18.68 -2.29 25.74
C ILE A 120 19.46 -1.27 26.57
N GLN A 121 18.91 -0.87 27.72
CA GLN A 121 19.63 -0.03 28.67
C GLN A 121 20.92 -0.75 29.08
N PRO A 122 22.10 -0.12 29.01
CA PRO A 122 23.30 -0.72 29.56
C PRO A 122 23.10 -0.83 31.08
N ILE A 123 22.88 -2.05 31.56
CA ILE A 123 22.97 -2.37 32.98
C ILE A 123 24.47 -2.36 33.27
N ALA A 124 24.90 -1.52 34.21
CA ALA A 124 26.28 -1.55 34.64
C ALA A 124 26.48 -2.84 35.46
N ALA A 125 27.60 -3.55 35.27
CA ALA A 125 27.83 -4.86 35.89
C ALA A 125 27.83 -4.87 37.44
N HIS A 126 27.63 -3.73 38.10
CA HIS A 126 27.46 -3.59 39.55
C HIS A 126 26.00 -3.46 40.00
N ASP A 127 25.05 -3.36 39.07
CA ASP A 127 23.61 -3.28 39.36
C ASP A 127 22.94 -4.67 39.41
N ASP A 128 23.65 -5.74 39.05
CA ASP A 128 23.08 -7.10 38.98
C ASP A 128 22.67 -7.66 40.36
N GLU A 129 23.12 -7.07 41.47
CA GLU A 129 22.82 -7.51 42.85
C GLU A 129 22.40 -6.37 43.79
N ILE A 130 22.00 -5.18 43.29
CA ILE A 130 21.54 -4.13 44.20
C ILE A 130 20.18 -4.52 44.78
N SER A 131 20.18 -4.85 46.06
CA SER A 131 19.00 -5.14 46.84
C SER A 131 18.05 -3.94 46.84
N ALA A 132 16.73 -4.17 46.92
CA ALA A 132 15.76 -3.10 47.09
C ALA A 132 16.06 -2.19 48.30
N GLU A 133 16.74 -2.73 49.31
CA GLU A 133 17.20 -2.00 50.50
C GLU A 133 18.37 -1.07 50.19
N GLU A 134 19.30 -1.48 49.32
CA GLU A 134 20.44 -0.67 48.89
C GLU A 134 19.99 0.47 47.96
N LEU A 135 19.00 0.23 47.10
CA LEU A 135 18.33 1.28 46.31
C LEU A 135 17.63 2.32 47.20
N GLN A 136 17.06 1.90 48.34
CA GLN A 136 16.45 2.83 49.30
C GLN A 136 17.50 3.70 49.99
N LEU A 137 18.61 3.11 50.45
CA LEU A 137 19.71 3.86 51.06
C LEU A 137 20.33 4.87 50.08
N ILE A 138 20.55 4.50 48.83
CA ILE A 138 21.12 5.39 47.81
C ILE A 138 20.19 6.59 47.56
N ASN A 139 18.87 6.37 47.53
CA ASN A 139 17.90 7.45 47.32
C ASN A 139 17.78 8.35 48.57
N GLU A 140 17.83 7.80 49.78
CA GLU A 140 17.86 8.59 51.02
C GLU A 140 19.14 9.45 51.12
N ASP A 141 20.29 8.91 50.72
CA ASP A 141 21.56 9.66 50.73
C ASP A 141 21.56 10.78 49.68
N LEU A 142 20.91 10.59 48.53
CA LEU A 142 20.75 11.62 47.49
C LEU A 142 19.76 12.73 47.87
N GLU A 143 18.74 12.43 48.67
CA GLU A 143 17.80 13.44 49.18
C GLU A 143 18.39 14.29 50.33
N ASN A 144 19.45 13.82 50.98
CA ASN A 144 20.13 14.51 52.08
C ASN A 144 21.36 15.34 51.66
N LEU A 145 21.58 15.51 50.35
CA LEU A 145 22.61 16.37 49.74
C LEU A 145 22.06 17.75 49.35
#